data_AF-A0A833E7S0-F1
#
_entry.id   AF-A0A833E7S0-F1
#
_cell.length_a   1.000
_cell.length_b   1.000
_cell.length_c   1.000
_cell.angle_alpha   90.00
_cell.angle_beta   90.00
_cell.angle_gamma   90.00
#
_symmetry.space_group_name_H-M   'P 1'
#
loop_
_entity.id
_entity.type
_entity.pdbx_description
1 polymer ?
#
loop_
_entity_poly.entity_id
_entity_poly.type
_entity_poly.pdbx_seq_one_letter_code
_entity_poly.pdbx_strand_id
1 'polypeptide(L)' 'MKIKCPYCGFEGEAREFWLMYESVLYVENSNVEKEFRERPPYIICPKCRNGFFLESPYIKFYRKERRV' A
#
# COMPACT_ATOMS: atom_id res chain seq x y z
N MET A 1 -12.16 -4.33 11.90
CA MET A 1 -12.10 -4.82 10.50
C MET A 1 -10.99 -5.85 10.47
N LYS A 2 -11.31 -7.09 10.11
CA LYS A 2 -10.31 -8.17 10.11
C LYS A 2 -9.51 -8.17 8.81
N ILE A 3 -8.20 -8.28 8.94
CA ILE A 3 -7.24 -8.38 7.84
C ILE A 3 -6.65 -9.78 7.86
N LYS A 4 -6.58 -10.41 6.67
CA LYS A 4 -5.92 -11.70 6.48
C LYS A 4 -4.59 -11.52 5.76
N CYS A 5 -3.52 -12.05 6.34
CA CYS A 5 -2.22 -12.07 5.68
C CYS A 5 -2.24 -13.07 4.51
N PRO A 6 -1.93 -12.65 3.27
CA PRO A 6 -1.93 -13.54 2.11
C PRO A 6 -0.78 -14.55 2.11
N TYR A 7 0.26 -14.34 2.92
CA TYR A 7 1.45 -15.19 2.95
C TYR A 7 1.37 -16.32 3.98
N CYS A 8 0.81 -16.06 5.16
CA CYS A 8 0.79 -17.05 6.26
C CYS A 8 -0.62 -17.35 6.79
N GLY A 9 -1.65 -16.69 6.29
CA GLY A 9 -3.05 -16.92 6.67
C GLY A 9 -3.47 -16.33 8.03
N PHE A 10 -2.58 -15.64 8.75
CA PHE A 10 -2.93 -14.95 10.00
C PHE A 10 -4.10 -13.97 9.80
N GLU A 11 -5.09 -14.04 10.67
CA GLU A 11 -6.24 -13.12 10.71
C GLU A 11 -6.21 -12.32 12.02
N GLY A 12 -6.26 -10.99 11.91
CA GLY A 12 -6.20 -10.08 13.06
C GLY A 12 -6.88 -8.75 12.77
N GLU A 13 -7.03 -7.92 13.80
CA GLU A 13 -7.50 -6.54 13.67
C GLU A 13 -6.42 -5.64 13.05
N ALA A 14 -6.84 -4.58 12.36
CA ALA A 14 -5.91 -3.67 11.67
C ALA A 14 -4.80 -3.10 12.56
N ARG A 15 -5.09 -2.84 13.84
CA ARG A 15 -4.12 -2.33 14.83
C ARG A 15 -2.97 -3.29 15.17
N GLU A 16 -3.10 -4.57 14.82
CA GLU A 16 -2.08 -5.58 15.07
C GLU A 16 -1.02 -5.61 13.97
N PHE A 17 -1.28 -4.97 12.83
CA PHE A 17 -0.35 -4.85 11.72
C PHE A 17 0.46 -3.56 11.84
N TRP A 18 1.72 -3.61 11.44
CA TRP A 18 2.51 -2.39 11.31
C TRP A 18 2.19 -1.71 9.98
N LEU A 19 2.06 -0.39 10.02
CA LEU A 19 1.95 0.43 8.82
C LEU A 19 3.34 0.90 8.40
N MET A 20 3.69 0.66 7.15
CA MET A 20 4.88 1.22 6.53
C MET A 20 4.46 2.29 5.55
N TYR A 21 4.83 3.53 5.84
CA TYR A 21 4.67 4.65 4.92
C TYR A 21 6.06 5.07 4.47
N GLU A 22 6.30 5.00 3.16
CA GLU A 22 7.51 5.57 2.57
C GLU A 22 7.25 7.05 2.27
N SER A 23 8.07 7.92 2.84
CA SER A 23 8.11 9.34 2.47
C SER A 23 9.05 9.52 1.29
N VAL A 24 8.57 10.09 0.19
CA VAL A 24 9.41 10.41 -0.96
C VAL A 24 9.38 11.91 -1.21
N LEU A 25 10.56 12.48 -1.41
CA LEU A 25 10.74 13.86 -1.82
C LEU A 25 11.07 13.86 -3.32
N TYR A 26 10.25 14.57 -4.10
CA TYR A 26 10.55 14.84 -5.49
C TYR A 26 11.36 16.11 -5.58
N VAL A 27 12.50 16.06 -6.25
CA VAL A 27 13.34 17.24 -6.48
C VAL A 27 13.44 17.48 -7.97
N GLU A 28 12.95 18.63 -8.42
CA GLU A 28 13.07 19.10 -9.80
C GLU A 28 13.63 20.53 -9.77
N ASN A 29 14.69 20.79 -10.54
CA ASN A 29 15.35 22.10 -10.58
C ASN A 29 15.72 22.66 -9.19
N SER A 30 16.16 21.79 -8.27
CA SER A 30 16.49 22.11 -6.86
C SER A 30 15.29 22.54 -6.00
N ASN A 31 14.05 22.39 -6.48
CA ASN A 31 12.84 22.62 -5.71
C ASN A 31 12.21 21.29 -5.30
N VAL A 32 11.66 21.24 -4.08
CA VAL A 32 10.89 20.09 -3.61
C VAL A 32 9.46 20.22 -4.15
N GLU A 33 9.10 19.28 -5.01
CA GLU A 33 7.79 19.22 -5.65
C GLU A 33 6.79 18.40 -4.84
N LYS A 34 5.50 18.71 -4.99
CA LYS A 34 4.42 17.97 -4.33
C LYS A 34 4.27 16.57 -4.93
N GLU A 35 4.16 15.56 -4.07
CA GLU A 35 3.78 14.21 -4.50
C GLU A 35 2.27 14.11 -4.70
N PHE A 36 1.84 13.86 -5.94
CA PHE A 36 0.42 13.65 -6.29
C PHE A 36 0.02 12.17 -6.38
N ARG A 37 0.95 11.24 -6.14
CA ARG A 37 0.66 9.81 -6.21
C ARG A 37 -0.10 9.36 -4.97
N GLU A 38 -1.31 8.85 -5.16
CA GLU A 38 -1.96 8.05 -4.12
C GLU A 38 -1.17 6.76 -3.91
N ARG A 39 -0.79 6.50 -2.66
CA ARG A 39 -0.16 5.26 -2.24
C ARG A 39 -1.09 4.54 -1.28
N PRO A 40 -1.60 3.35 -1.62
CA PRO A 40 -2.33 2.57 -0.64
C PRO A 40 -1.39 2.20 0.52
N PRO A 41 -1.93 2.07 1.74
CA PRO A 41 -1.14 1.66 2.89
C PRO A 41 -0.45 0.32 2.62
N TYR A 42 0.87 0.28 2.83
CA TYR A 42 1.62 -0.95 2.90
C TYR A 42 1.64 -1.41 4.36
N ILE A 43 1.17 -2.63 4.61
CA ILE A 43 1.08 -3.18 5.97
C ILE A 43 1.98 -4.39 6.11
N ILE A 44 2.52 -4.59 7.31
CA ILE A 44 3.45 -5.69 7.63
C ILE A 44 2.77 -6.63 8.62
N CYS A 45 2.78 -7.92 8.28
CA CYS A 45 2.22 -8.96 9.14
C CYS A 45 3.07 -9.16 10.41
N PRO A 46 2.47 -9.16 11.62
CA PRO A 46 3.22 -9.37 12.86
C PRO A 46 3.74 -10.81 13.02
N LYS A 47 3.21 -11.77 12.25
CA LYS A 47 3.58 -13.20 12.33
C LYS A 47 4.71 -13.57 11.37
N CYS A 48 4.55 -13.32 10.08
CA CYS A 48 5.53 -13.74 9.06
C CYS A 48 6.45 -12.61 8.60
N ARG A 49 6.23 -11.37 9.05
CA ARG A 49 7.02 -10.17 8.70
C ARG A 49 7.01 -9.79 7.21
N ASN A 50 6.25 -10.50 6.38
CA ASN A 50 6.00 -10.08 5.00
C ASN A 50 5.05 -8.88 4.96
N GLY A 51 5.35 -7.93 4.08
CA GLY A 51 4.50 -6.79 3.83
C GLY A 51 3.66 -6.95 2.57
N PHE A 52 2.48 -6.33 2.57
CA PHE A 52 1.51 -6.37 1.46
C PHE A 52 0.64 -5.12 1.45
N PHE A 53 0.01 -4.87 0.31
CA PHE A 53 -1.00 -3.83 0.18
C PHE A 53 -2.40 -4.41 0.44
N LEU A 54 -3.26 -3.61 1.09
CA LEU A 54 -4.68 -3.97 1.27
C LEU A 54 -5.47 -3.90 -0.05
N GLU A 55 -5.07 -2.97 -0.92
CA GLU A 55 -5.59 -2.83 -2.27
C GLU A 55 -4.43 -2.71 -3.24
N SER A 56 -4.56 -3.28 -4.43
CA SER A 56 -3.50 -3.16 -5.44
C SER A 56 -3.27 -1.68 -5.77
N PRO A 57 -2.05 -1.13 -5.59
CA PRO A 57 -1.74 0.26 -5.95
C PRO A 57 -1.94 0.55 -7.44
N TYR A 58 -1.99 -0.50 -8.24
CA TYR A 58 -2.06 -0.40 -9.68
C TYR A 58 -3.48 -0.58 -10.23
N ILE A 59 -4.48 -0.80 -9.38
CA ILE A 59 -5.86 -1.08 -9.82
C ILE A 59 -6.44 0.02 -10.72
N LYS A 60 -6.06 1.28 -10.48
CA LYS A 60 -6.45 2.43 -11.29
C LYS A 60 -5.82 2.46 -12.68
N PHE A 61 -4.68 1.82 -12.87
CA PHE A 61 -4.02 1.73 -14.18
C PHE A 61 -4.58 0.57 -15.01
N TYR A 62 -5.00 -0.53 -14.38
CA TYR A 62 -5.56 -1.69 -15.06
C TYR A 62 -7.07 -1.62 -15.33
N ARG A 63 -7.83 -0.72 -14.65
CA ARG A 63 -9.28 -0.58 -14.87
C ARG A 63 -9.66 0.20 -16.14
N LYS A 64 -8.71 0.76 -16.90
CA LYS A 64 -8.97 1.39 -18.20
C LYS A 64 -9.04 0.35 -19.32
N GLU A 65 -10.04 -0.55 -19.31
CA GLU A 65 -10.40 -1.36 -20.50
C GLU A 65 -11.71 -2.16 -20.31
N ARG A 66 -12.81 -1.49 -19.98
CA ARG A 66 -14.16 -1.95 -20.35
C ARG A 66 -15.02 -0.75 -20.72
N ARG A 67 -14.72 -0.13 -21.87
CA ARG A 67 -15.73 0.60 -22.62
C ARG A 67 -16.48 -0.47 -23.43
N VAL A 68 -17.60 -0.93 -22.88
CA VAL A 68 -18.65 -1.65 -23.64
C VAL A 68 -19.43 -0.61 -24.41
#